data_AF-A0A968JFA2-F1
#
_entry.id   AF-A0A968JFA2-F1
#
_cell.length_a   1.000
_cell.length_b   1.000
_cell.length_c   1.000
_cell.angle_alpha   90.00
_cell.angle_beta   90.00
_cell.angle_gamma   90.00
#
_symmetry.space_group_name_H-M   'P 1'
#
loop_
_entity.id
_entity.type
_entity.pdbx_description
1 polymer ?
#
loop_
_entity_poly.entity_id
_entity_poly.type
_entity_poly.pdbx_seq_one_letter_code
_entity_poly.pdbx_strand_id
1 'polypeptide(L)'
;FRIPRDILCIVMGKSTYARCGIIVNVTPLEPEWEGYITIEISNTTPLPARIHANEGIGQILFFESDEPCEVSYADKKGKYQQQQGIVIPRIEQQRDGEG
;
A
#
# COMPACT_ATOMS: atom_id res chain seq x y z
N PHE A 1 7.15 -7.39 -2.78
CA PHE A 1 6.82 -8.03 -1.50
C PHE A 1 5.89 -9.20 -1.77
N ARG A 2 5.95 -10.24 -0.94
CA ARG A 2 5.00 -11.35 -0.89
C ARG A 2 4.67 -11.57 0.58
N ILE A 3 3.45 -11.24 0.98
CA ILE A 3 3.03 -11.30 2.38
C ILE A 3 2.55 -12.73 2.69
N PRO A 4 3.01 -13.38 3.77
CA PRO A 4 2.48 -14.67 4.19
C PRO A 4 0.97 -14.62 4.56
N ARG A 5 0.31 -15.79 4.64
CA ARG A 5 -1.14 -15.89 4.89
C ARG A 5 -1.54 -15.59 6.34
N ASP A 6 -0.59 -15.66 7.25
CA ASP A 6 -0.70 -15.39 8.67
C ASP A 6 -0.19 -13.99 9.07
N ILE A 7 0.25 -13.18 8.09
CA ILE A 7 0.82 -11.85 8.34
C ILE A 7 -0.05 -10.75 7.73
N LEU A 8 -0.38 -9.73 8.54
CA LEU A 8 -0.88 -8.43 8.09
C LEU A 8 0.22 -7.39 8.22
N CYS A 9 0.37 -6.51 7.22
CA CYS A 9 1.34 -5.42 7.31
C CYS A 9 0.69 -4.04 7.31
N ILE A 10 1.24 -3.13 8.12
CA ILE A 10 0.93 -1.70 8.07
C ILE A 10 2.20 -0.92 7.74
N VAL A 11 2.09 0.00 6.79
CA VAL A 11 3.20 0.90 6.44
C VAL A 11 3.05 2.20 7.21
N MET A 12 4.12 2.62 7.86
CA MET A 12 4.20 3.87 8.61
C MET A 12 5.25 4.79 7.99
N GLY A 13 4.96 6.09 7.88
CA GLY A 13 5.95 7.09 7.50
C GLY A 13 7.08 7.19 8.53
N LYS A 14 8.30 7.53 8.09
CA LYS A 14 9.43 7.78 9.00
C LYS A 14 9.38 9.20 9.56
N SER A 15 9.88 9.36 10.78
CA SER A 15 9.93 10.67 11.47
C SER A 15 10.71 11.74 10.70
N THR A 16 11.74 11.35 9.94
CA THR A 16 12.53 12.27 9.08
C THR A 16 11.64 13.03 8.10
N TYR A 17 10.77 12.32 7.37
CA TYR A 17 9.89 12.92 6.38
C TYR A 17 8.63 13.53 7.01
N ALA A 18 8.08 12.90 8.05
CA ALA A 18 6.93 13.42 8.77
C ALA A 18 7.19 14.82 9.37
N ARG A 19 8.41 15.08 9.89
CA ARG A 19 8.80 16.40 10.42
C ARG A 19 8.91 17.49 9.36
N CYS A 20 9.02 17.12 8.10
CA CYS A 20 8.99 18.04 6.96
C CYS A 20 7.57 18.21 6.38
N GLY A 21 6.55 17.65 7.03
CA GLY A 21 5.15 17.67 6.54
C GLY A 21 4.91 16.75 5.34
N ILE A 22 5.78 15.75 5.13
CA ILE A 22 5.58 14.72 4.12
C ILE A 22 4.85 13.54 4.74
N ILE A 23 3.69 13.23 4.17
CA ILE A 23 2.86 12.09 4.53
C ILE A 23 3.08 10.97 3.53
N VAL A 24 3.27 9.76 4.04
CA VAL A 24 3.33 8.51 3.28
C VAL A 24 2.05 7.76 3.58
N ASN A 25 1.23 7.56 2.58
CA ASN A 25 -0.03 6.83 2.70
C ASN A 25 0.02 5.56 1.86
N VAL A 26 -0.27 4.44 2.51
CA VAL A 26 -0.33 3.11 1.92
C VAL A 26 -1.44 2.37 2.66
N THR A 27 -2.34 1.73 1.93
CA THR A 27 -3.36 0.86 2.54
C THR A 27 -2.70 -0.39 3.13
N PRO A 28 -3.28 -1.02 4.17
CA PRO A 28 -2.73 -2.24 4.74
C PRO A 28 -2.40 -3.30 3.67
N LEU A 29 -1.29 -4.01 3.83
CA LEU A 29 -0.96 -5.14 2.97
C LEU A 29 -1.60 -6.38 3.60
N GLU A 30 -2.74 -6.77 3.04
CA GLU A 30 -3.51 -7.93 3.46
C GLU A 30 -2.70 -9.24 3.30
N PRO A 31 -3.05 -10.30 4.05
CA PRO A 31 -2.45 -11.61 3.89
C PRO A 31 -2.47 -12.09 2.43
N GLU A 32 -1.36 -12.70 2.00
CA GLU A 32 -1.11 -13.15 0.62
C GLU A 32 -1.13 -12.07 -0.47
N TRP A 33 -1.09 -10.79 -0.09
CA TRP A 33 -0.82 -9.74 -1.06
C TRP A 33 0.61 -9.87 -1.62
N GLU A 34 0.74 -9.76 -2.94
CA GLU A 34 2.03 -9.79 -3.64
C GLU A 34 2.14 -8.61 -4.63
N GLY A 35 3.29 -7.93 -4.63
CA GLY A 35 3.56 -6.86 -5.60
C GLY A 35 4.56 -5.82 -5.12
N TYR A 36 4.75 -4.78 -5.94
CA TYR A 36 5.40 -3.54 -5.54
C TYR A 36 4.42 -2.68 -4.75
N ILE A 37 4.85 -2.07 -3.64
CA ILE A 37 3.97 -1.22 -2.83
C ILE A 37 3.78 0.12 -3.56
N THR A 38 2.53 0.50 -3.82
CA THR A 38 2.21 1.86 -4.29
C THR A 38 2.17 2.79 -3.09
N ILE A 39 2.96 3.87 -3.13
CA ILE A 39 3.01 4.89 -2.09
C ILE A 39 2.36 6.17 -2.61
N GLU A 40 1.37 6.68 -1.88
CA GLU A 40 0.86 8.03 -2.08
C GLU A 40 1.63 8.99 -1.16
N ILE A 41 2.11 10.08 -1.74
CA ILE A 41 2.93 11.07 -1.05
C ILE A 41 2.19 12.40 -1.08
N SER A 42 1.90 12.95 0.09
CA SER A 42 1.31 14.28 0.23
C SER A 42 2.30 15.23 0.94
N ASN A 43 2.48 16.44 0.38
CA ASN A 43 3.16 17.54 1.06
C ASN A 43 2.09 18.47 1.66
N THR A 44 2.02 18.53 2.99
CA THR A 44 1.02 19.35 3.69
C THR A 44 1.54 20.74 4.06
N THR A 45 2.74 21.10 3.60
CA THR A 45 3.34 22.42 3.80
C THR A 45 3.29 23.25 2.51
N PRO A 46 3.33 24.60 2.60
CA PRO A 46 3.46 25.45 1.42
C PRO A 46 4.88 25.46 0.83
N LEU A 47 5.84 24.82 1.49
CA LEU A 47 7.25 24.82 1.07
C LEU A 47 7.55 23.62 0.15
N PRO A 48 8.35 23.79 -0.90
CA PRO A 48 8.83 22.67 -1.69
C PRO A 48 9.60 21.66 -0.83
N ALA A 49 9.28 20.38 -0.98
CA ALA A 49 9.98 19.28 -0.32
C ALA A 49 10.74 18.45 -1.34
N ARG A 50 11.94 18.00 -0.97
CA ARG A 50 12.75 17.08 -1.77
C ARG A 50 12.71 15.70 -1.14
N ILE A 51 12.42 14.70 -1.96
CA ILE A 51 12.42 13.29 -1.55
C ILE A 51 13.48 12.58 -2.37
N HIS A 52 14.39 11.90 -1.68
CA HIS A 52 15.51 11.23 -2.31
C HIS A 52 15.26 9.72 -2.36
N ALA A 53 15.56 9.12 -3.51
CA ALA A 53 15.56 7.67 -3.64
C ALA A 53 16.54 7.05 -2.62
N ASN A 54 16.19 5.87 -2.11
CA ASN A 54 17.01 5.04 -1.21
C ASN A 54 17.24 5.55 0.22
N GLU A 55 16.73 6.73 0.64
CA GLU A 55 16.77 7.14 2.06
C GLU A 55 15.79 6.35 2.95
N GLY A 56 14.87 5.65 2.31
CA GLY A 56 13.75 4.95 2.92
C GLY A 56 12.71 5.95 3.45
N ILE A 57 11.53 5.94 2.83
CA ILE A 57 10.47 6.92 3.10
C ILE A 57 9.48 6.44 4.17
N GLY A 58 9.39 5.13 4.37
CA GLY A 58 8.52 4.48 5.36
C GLY A 58 9.19 3.27 5.99
N GLN A 59 8.46 2.64 6.89
CA GLN A 59 8.79 1.39 7.57
C GLN A 59 7.54 0.50 7.61
N ILE A 60 7.73 -0.82 7.71
CA ILE A 60 6.63 -1.78 7.72
C ILE A 60 6.58 -2.45 9.09
N LEU A 61 5.39 -2.45 9.69
CA LEU A 61 5.07 -3.22 10.87
C LEU A 61 4.38 -4.51 10.43
N PHE A 62 4.85 -5.64 10.95
CA PHE A 62 4.33 -6.97 10.66
C PHE A 62 3.55 -7.46 11.88
N PHE A 63 2.32 -7.89 11.65
CA PHE A 63 1.42 -8.42 12.67
C PHE A 63 1.10 -9.86 12.31
N GLU A 64 1.54 -10.78 13.16
CA GLU A 64 1.29 -12.21 13.02
C GLU A 64 -0.03 -12.58 13.68
N SER A 65 -0.78 -13.46 13.04
CA SER A 65 -2.02 -14.05 13.53
C SER A 65 -1.75 -15.44 14.08
N ASP A 66 -2.42 -15.82 15.16
CA ASP A 66 -2.34 -17.18 15.72
C ASP A 66 -2.96 -18.23 14.76
N GLU A 67 -3.86 -17.80 13.87
CA GLU A 67 -4.55 -18.64 12.90
C GLU A 67 -4.39 -18.10 11.46
N PRO A 68 -4.32 -18.97 10.44
CA PRO A 68 -4.26 -18.54 9.05
C PRO A 68 -5.49 -17.70 8.65
N CYS A 69 -5.28 -16.68 7.81
CA CYS A 69 -6.38 -15.89 7.25
C CYS A 69 -7.39 -16.80 6.52
N GLU A 70 -8.68 -16.68 6.84
CA GLU A 70 -9.73 -17.51 6.21
C GLU A 70 -9.93 -17.15 4.73
N VAL A 71 -10.00 -15.86 4.41
CA VAL A 71 -10.15 -15.34 3.04
C VAL A 71 -9.11 -14.25 2.78
N SER A 72 -8.05 -14.62 2.06
CA SER A 72 -6.89 -13.76 1.80
C SER A 72 -7.11 -12.79 0.63
N TYR A 73 -6.14 -11.90 0.39
CA TYR A 73 -6.17 -11.01 -0.77
C TYR A 73 -6.12 -11.80 -2.10
N ALA A 74 -5.39 -12.91 -2.11
CA ALA A 74 -5.29 -13.80 -3.26
C ALA A 74 -6.63 -14.51 -3.53
N ASP A 75 -7.30 -15.01 -2.48
CA ASP A 75 -8.61 -15.66 -2.58
C ASP A 75 -9.67 -14.72 -3.19
N LYS A 76 -9.62 -13.44 -2.80
CA LYS A 76 -10.50 -12.38 -3.31
C LYS A 76 -10.21 -11.98 -4.76
N LYS A 77 -9.15 -12.52 -5.39
CA LYS A 77 -8.63 -12.07 -6.69
C LYS A 77 -8.41 -10.55 -6.69
N GLY A 78 -7.76 -10.05 -5.64
CA GLY A 78 -7.64 -8.62 -5.38
C GLY A 78 -7.06 -7.83 -6.56
N LYS A 79 -7.61 -6.63 -6.77
CA LYS A 79 -7.37 -5.79 -7.97
C LYS A 79 -5.90 -5.49 -8.25
N TYR A 80 -5.05 -5.50 -7.23
CA TYR A 80 -3.65 -5.08 -7.33
C TYR A 80 -2.67 -6.24 -7.08
N GLN A 81 -3.14 -7.49 -7.19
CA GLN A 81 -2.30 -8.67 -6.99
C GLN A 81 -1.23 -8.78 -8.09
N GLN A 82 -0.01 -9.14 -7.69
CA GLN A 82 1.19 -9.29 -8.52
C GLN A 82 1.57 -8.04 -9.34
N GLN A 83 1.19 -6.84 -8.87
CA GLN A 83 1.54 -5.61 -9.58
C GLN A 83 3.05 -5.40 -9.66
N GLN A 84 3.55 -5.04 -10.86
CA GLN A 84 4.99 -4.92 -11.17
C GLN A 84 5.52 -3.47 -11.13
N GLY A 85 4.69 -2.51 -10.73
CA GLY A 85 5.04 -1.09 -10.72
C GLY A 85 3.90 -0.22 -10.22
N ILE A 86 3.97 1.08 -10.49
CA ILE A 86 2.91 2.03 -10.14
C ILE A 86 1.69 1.73 -11.02
N VAL A 87 0.60 1.30 -10.39
CA VAL A 87 -0.67 1.02 -11.06
C VAL A 87 -1.64 2.17 -10.78
N ILE A 88 -2.21 2.75 -11.83
CA ILE A 88 -3.29 3.75 -11.72
C ILE A 88 -4.59 3.09 -11.22
N PRO A 89 -5.54 3.86 -10.64
CA PRO A 89 -6.78 3.30 -10.13
C PRO A 89 -7.52 2.46 -11.16
N ARG A 90 -7.95 1.25 -10.79
CA ARG A 90 -8.80 0.39 -11.60
C ARG A 90 -10.27 0.65 -11.24
N ILE A 91 -10.87 1.62 -11.91
CA ILE A 91 -12.30 1.92 -11.80
C ILE A 91 -13.04 0.93 -12.70
N GLU A 92 -13.97 0.14 -12.14
CA GLU A 92 -14.91 -0.62 -12.96
C GLU A 92 -15.82 0.38 -13.67
N GLN A 93 -15.81 0.37 -15.01
CA GLN A 93 -16.86 1.07 -15.75
C GLN A 93 -18.18 0.40 -15.36
N GLN A 94 -19.07 1.13 -14.69
CA GLN A 94 -20.47 0.75 -14.63
C GLN A 94 -20.91 0.52 -16.07
N ARG A 95 -21.39 -0.68 -16.39
CA ARG A 95 -22.15 -0.87 -17.62
C ARG A 95 -23.36 0.02 -17.46
N ASP A 96 -23.36 1.15 -18.16
CA ASP A 96 -24.57 1.91 -18.41
C ASP A 96 -25.52 0.95 -19.13
N GLY A 97 -26.42 0.35 -18.34
CA GLY A 97 -27.50 -0.46 -18.84
C GLY A 97 -28.50 0.47 -19.51
N GLU A 98 -28.40 0.58 -20.83
CA GLU A 98 -29.54 0.98 -21.65
C GLU A 98 -30.64 -0.09 -21.49
N GLY A 99 -31.85 0.39 -21.19
CA GLY A 99 -33.06 -0.42 -20.97
C GLY A 99 -33.79 -0.81 -22.23
#